data_AF-A0A5B8M4L1-F1
#
_entry.id   AF-A0A5B8M4L1-F1
#
_cell.length_a   1.000
_cell.length_b   1.000
_cell.length_c   1.000
_cell.angle_alpha   90.00
_cell.angle_beta   90.00
_cell.angle_gamma   90.00
#
_symmetry.space_group_name_H-M   'P 1'
#
loop_
_entity.id
_entity.type
_entity.pdbx_description
1 polymer ?
#
loop_
_entity_poly.entity_id
_entity_poly.type
_entity_poly.pdbx_seq_one_letter_code
_entity_poly.pdbx_strand_id
1 'polypeptide(L)'
;MGFLLYSDGSEYEFDDRTLAHLKVAITSKLRLKEGFLLSWRVPAEEGGGRVSLWLSPAIALQFRFTDATPPALNRKWLEGLSRSSHGPRGMIVLSEEDAEKLSESDLSDPQAQKHIQKALDEVG
;
A
#
# COMPACT_ATOMS: atom_id res chain seq x y z
N MET A 1 -3.68 7.18 14.34
CA MET A 1 -2.37 6.81 13.74
C MET A 1 -2.04 5.40 14.14
N GLY A 2 -1.44 4.61 13.26
CA GLY A 2 -1.12 3.21 13.51
C GLY A 2 0.27 2.86 13.02
N PHE A 3 0.77 1.69 13.42
CA PHE A 3 2.11 1.22 13.13
C PHE A 3 2.10 -0.15 12.45
N LEU A 4 2.87 -0.26 11.38
CA LEU A 4 3.31 -1.52 10.81
C LEU A 4 4.66 -1.88 11.45
N LEU A 5 4.69 -2.97 12.21
CA LEU A 5 5.93 -3.47 12.79
C LEU A 5 6.41 -4.67 11.98
N TYR A 6 7.68 -4.63 11.59
CA TYR A 6 8.27 -5.65 10.73
C TYR A 6 9.65 -6.09 11.22
N SER A 7 9.90 -7.40 11.14
CA SER A 7 11.18 -8.02 11.53
C SER A 7 11.56 -7.71 12.99
N ASP A 8 12.75 -7.18 13.21
CA ASP A 8 13.46 -6.98 14.47
C ASP A 8 13.15 -5.62 15.12
N GLY A 9 11.95 -5.09 14.87
CA GLY A 9 11.45 -3.89 15.55
C GLY A 9 11.46 -2.62 14.71
N SER A 10 11.58 -2.74 13.38
CA SER A 10 11.32 -1.60 12.50
C SER A 10 9.83 -1.24 12.58
N GLU A 11 9.54 0.01 12.97
CA GLU A 11 8.18 0.55 13.04
C GLU A 11 7.97 1.57 11.92
N TYR A 12 6.84 1.47 11.22
CA TYR A 12 6.45 2.39 10.15
C TYR A 12 5.06 2.96 10.45
N GLU A 13 4.97 4.29 10.52
CA GLU A 13 3.73 4.99 10.83
C GLU A 13 2.85 5.17 9.60
N PHE A 14 1.55 4.96 9.78
CA PHE A 14 0.51 5.23 8.79
C PHE A 14 -0.73 5.78 9.51
N ASP A 15 -1.62 6.45 8.78
CA ASP A 15 -2.96 6.66 9.30
C ASP A 15 -3.70 5.31 9.47
N ASP A 16 -4.56 5.20 10.50
CA ASP A 16 -5.22 3.92 10.83
C ASP A 16 -6.08 3.39 9.68
N ARG A 17 -6.61 4.29 8.85
CA ARG A 17 -7.44 3.93 7.70
C ARG A 17 -6.60 3.26 6.63
N THR A 18 -5.48 3.85 6.22
CA THR A 18 -4.50 3.26 5.32
C THR A 18 -3.98 1.94 5.89
N LEU A 19 -3.60 1.91 7.18
CA LEU A 19 -3.09 0.70 7.82
C LEU A 19 -4.12 -0.44 7.81
N ALA A 20 -5.42 -0.15 7.96
CA ALA A 20 -6.47 -1.15 7.89
C ALA A 20 -6.60 -1.76 6.48
N HIS A 21 -6.48 -0.94 5.43
CA HIS A 21 -6.49 -1.42 4.04
C HIS A 21 -5.23 -2.24 3.73
N LEU A 22 -4.06 -1.76 4.16
CA LEU A 22 -2.80 -2.49 4.05
C LEU A 22 -2.87 -3.84 4.76
N LYS A 23 -3.41 -3.89 5.99
CA LYS A 23 -3.58 -5.13 6.74
C LYS A 23 -4.34 -6.18 5.93
N VAL A 24 -5.46 -5.81 5.31
CA VAL A 24 -6.28 -6.73 4.52
C VAL A 24 -5.54 -7.17 3.25
N ALA A 25 -4.99 -6.23 2.48
CA ALA A 25 -4.32 -6.52 1.21
C ALA A 25 -3.05 -7.37 1.42
N ILE A 26 -2.22 -7.01 2.39
CA ILE A 26 -0.98 -7.72 2.74
C ILE A 26 -1.30 -9.12 3.24
N THR A 27 -2.23 -9.26 4.18
CA THR A 27 -2.61 -10.57 4.74
C THR A 27 -3.12 -11.52 3.64
N SER A 28 -3.86 -11.00 2.67
CA SER A 28 -4.38 -11.80 1.55
C SER A 28 -3.24 -12.41 0.73
N LYS A 29 -2.19 -11.64 0.39
CA LYS A 29 -1.02 -12.18 -0.34
C LYS A 29 -0.17 -13.14 0.50
N LEU A 30 0.11 -12.79 1.75
CA LEU A 30 0.94 -13.64 2.61
C LEU A 30 0.28 -15.00 2.92
N ARG A 31 -1.06 -15.06 2.96
CA ARG A 31 -1.82 -16.34 3.08
C ARG A 31 -1.63 -17.25 1.87
N LEU A 32 -1.41 -16.68 0.68
CA LEU A 32 -1.07 -17.41 -0.55
C LEU A 32 0.43 -17.77 -0.62
N LYS A 33 1.19 -17.49 0.45
CA LYS A 33 2.64 -17.68 0.52
C LYS A 33 3.43 -16.83 -0.49
N GLU A 34 2.84 -15.74 -0.97
CA GLU A 34 3.50 -14.81 -1.88
C GLU A 34 4.28 -13.76 -1.10
N GLY A 35 5.61 -13.73 -1.29
CA GLY A 35 6.45 -12.60 -0.87
C GLY A 35 6.40 -11.48 -1.90
N PHE A 36 6.42 -10.23 -1.45
CA PHE A 36 6.31 -9.06 -2.34
C PHE A 36 6.92 -7.81 -1.70
N LEU A 37 7.19 -6.78 -2.52
CA LEU A 37 7.61 -5.47 -2.04
C LEU A 37 6.39 -4.63 -1.65
N LEU A 38 6.44 -3.96 -0.49
CA LEU A 38 5.55 -2.86 -0.13
C LEU A 38 6.34 -1.55 -0.20
N SER A 39 5.87 -0.59 -1.00
CA SER A 39 6.60 0.65 -1.27
C SER A 39 5.75 1.90 -1.10
N TRP A 40 6.35 2.96 -0.58
CA TRP A 40 5.72 4.29 -0.47
C TRP A 40 6.76 5.40 -0.49
N ARG A 41 6.30 6.61 -0.78
CA ARG A 41 7.14 7.81 -0.78
C ARG A 41 7.17 8.43 0.59
N VAL A 42 8.34 8.93 0.96
CA VAL A 42 8.52 9.72 2.18
C VAL A 42 8.31 11.19 1.80
N PRO A 43 7.45 11.94 2.49
CA PRO A 43 7.29 13.36 2.25
C PRO A 43 8.64 14.10 2.31
N ALA A 44 8.79 15.17 1.53
CA ALA A 44 10.02 15.97 1.51
C ALA A 44 10.37 16.53 2.91
N GLU A 45 9.34 16.82 3.71
CA GLU A 45 9.45 17.29 5.09
C GLU A 45 10.10 16.26 6.03
N GLU A 46 10.00 14.98 5.70
CA GLU A 46 10.57 13.85 6.46
C GLU A 46 11.91 13.35 5.88
N GLY A 47 12.53 14.12 4.98
CA GLY A 47 13.79 13.77 4.33
C GLY A 47 13.66 13.21 2.92
N GLY A 48 12.42 13.03 2.43
CA GLY A 48 12.13 12.64 1.06
C GLY A 48 12.54 11.21 0.69
N GLY A 49 12.34 10.87 -0.59
CA GLY A 49 12.73 9.57 -1.14
C GLY A 49 11.64 8.51 -1.06
N ARG A 50 12.04 7.25 -0.90
CA ARG A 50 11.16 6.08 -0.99
C ARG A 50 11.58 5.00 0.00
N VAL A 51 10.61 4.41 0.68
CA VAL A 51 10.79 3.19 1.45
C VAL A 51 10.26 2.01 0.64
N SER A 52 10.92 0.86 0.74
CA SER A 52 10.47 -0.40 0.13
C SER A 52 10.80 -1.56 1.05
N LEU A 53 9.77 -2.23 1.55
CA LEU A 53 9.88 -3.38 2.44
C LEU A 53 9.67 -4.66 1.66
N TRP A 54 10.60 -5.60 1.74
CA TRP A 54 10.34 -6.97 1.32
C TRP A 54 9.49 -7.67 2.39
N LEU A 55 8.24 -7.99 2.10
CA LEU A 55 7.34 -8.74 2.98
C LEU A 55 7.35 -10.22 2.62
N SER A 56 7.50 -11.09 3.63
CA SER A 56 7.55 -12.54 3.46
C SER A 56 6.71 -13.26 4.51
N PRO A 57 6.02 -14.37 4.17
CA PRO A 57 5.26 -15.18 5.13
C PRO A 57 6.10 -15.78 6.27
N ALA A 58 7.43 -15.77 6.14
CA ALA A 58 8.37 -16.30 7.12
C ALA A 58 8.90 -15.25 8.13
N ILE A 59 8.54 -13.98 7.97
CA ILE A 59 9.00 -12.87 8.82
C ILE A 59 7.83 -12.36 9.66
N ALA A 60 8.10 -12.05 10.94
CA ALA A 60 7.10 -11.53 11.85
C ALA A 60 6.56 -10.17 11.35
N LEU A 61 5.24 -10.03 11.39
CA LEU A 61 4.51 -8.86 10.93
C LEU A 61 3.38 -8.55 11.92
N GLN A 62 3.33 -7.33 12.42
CA GLN A 62 2.27 -6.87 13.33
C GLN A 62 1.67 -5.55 12.83
N PHE A 63 0.35 -5.43 12.99
CA PHE A 63 -0.39 -4.20 12.76
C PHE A 63 -0.91 -3.69 14.11
N ARG A 64 -0.42 -2.52 14.54
CA ARG A 64 -0.81 -1.89 15.81
C ARG A 64 -1.64 -0.64 15.51
N PHE A 65 -2.91 -0.66 15.90
CA PHE A 65 -3.84 0.47 15.75
C PHE A 65 -3.93 1.24 17.06
N THR A 66 -4.05 2.57 17.01
CA THR A 66 -4.31 3.35 18.23
C THR A 66 -5.79 3.42 18.59
N ASP A 67 -6.67 3.40 17.58
CA ASP A 67 -8.12 3.27 17.79
C ASP A 67 -8.53 1.79 17.94
N ALA A 68 -9.44 1.54 18.87
CA ALA A 68 -10.04 0.22 19.07
C ALA A 68 -11.11 -0.10 18.02
N THR A 69 -11.70 0.91 17.39
CA THR A 69 -12.76 0.77 16.39
C THR A 69 -12.15 0.63 14.99
N PRO A 70 -12.33 -0.51 14.29
CA PRO A 70 -11.81 -0.66 12.94
C PRO A 70 -12.49 0.34 11.98
N PRO A 71 -11.73 1.07 11.15
CA PRO A 71 -12.32 1.97 10.16
C PRO A 71 -13.04 1.18 9.06
N ALA A 72 -14.09 1.77 8.48
CA ALA A 72 -14.80 1.19 7.35
C ALA A 72 -13.88 1.02 6.14
N LEU A 73 -13.89 -0.17 5.54
CA LEU A 73 -13.03 -0.49 4.39
C LEU A 73 -13.68 -0.03 3.08
N ASN A 74 -12.86 0.57 2.21
CA ASN A 74 -13.19 0.94 0.84
C ASN A 74 -12.75 -0.18 -0.11
N ARG A 75 -13.72 -0.77 -0.81
CA ARG A 75 -13.49 -1.89 -1.72
C ARG A 75 -12.60 -1.51 -2.91
N LYS A 76 -12.81 -0.33 -3.50
CA LYS A 76 -12.02 0.17 -4.63
C LYS A 76 -10.55 0.32 -4.25
N TRP A 77 -10.30 0.74 -3.01
CA TRP A 77 -8.95 0.86 -2.48
C TRP A 77 -8.25 -0.49 -2.28
N LEU A 78 -8.95 -1.48 -1.73
CA LEU A 78 -8.42 -2.85 -1.66
C LEU A 78 -8.10 -3.42 -3.06
N GLU A 79 -8.94 -3.14 -4.04
CA GLU A 79 -8.70 -3.52 -5.44
C GLU A 79 -7.48 -2.80 -6.02
N GLY A 80 -7.32 -1.50 -5.77
CA GLY A 80 -6.13 -0.72 -6.16
C GLY A 80 -4.82 -1.26 -5.57
N LEU A 81 -4.82 -1.55 -4.26
CA LEU A 81 -3.68 -2.16 -3.57
C LEU A 81 -3.35 -3.56 -4.10
N SER A 82 -4.37 -4.38 -4.32
CA SER A 82 -4.19 -5.71 -4.88
C SER A 82 -3.62 -5.65 -6.30
N ARG A 83 -4.14 -4.76 -7.15
CA ARG A 83 -3.65 -4.56 -8.52
C ARG A 83 -2.19 -4.10 -8.54
N SER A 84 -1.82 -3.09 -7.74
CA SER A 84 -0.45 -2.58 -7.71
C SER A 84 0.56 -3.66 -7.29
N SER A 85 0.16 -4.58 -6.40
CA SER A 85 1.02 -5.66 -5.90
C SER A 85 1.59 -6.62 -6.95
N HIS A 86 0.99 -6.69 -8.15
CA HIS A 86 1.46 -7.55 -9.24
C HIS A 86 2.52 -6.87 -10.12
N GLY A 87 2.76 -5.56 -9.93
CA GLY A 87 3.75 -4.81 -10.68
C GLY A 87 5.19 -5.03 -10.19
N PRO A 88 6.21 -4.67 -11.01
CA PRO A 88 7.62 -4.82 -10.65
C PRO A 88 8.05 -3.97 -9.45
N ARG A 89 7.28 -2.92 -9.12
CA ARG A 89 7.47 -2.08 -7.92
C ARG A 89 6.86 -2.68 -6.65
N GLY A 90 6.12 -3.79 -6.75
CA GLY A 90 5.34 -4.35 -5.67
C GLY A 90 4.09 -3.52 -5.33
N MET A 91 3.50 -3.80 -4.18
CA MET A 91 2.33 -3.10 -3.66
C MET A 91 2.72 -1.67 -3.29
N ILE A 92 2.05 -0.71 -3.90
CA ILE A 92 2.27 0.71 -3.63
C ILE A 92 1.24 1.14 -2.60
N VAL A 93 1.67 1.80 -1.52
CA VAL A 93 0.73 2.43 -0.57
C VAL A 93 0.05 3.59 -1.30
N LEU A 94 -1.27 3.56 -1.32
CA LEU A 94 -2.12 4.54 -2.00
C LEU A 94 -2.94 5.28 -0.95
N SER A 95 -3.23 6.55 -1.20
CA SER A 95 -4.31 7.25 -0.49
C SER A 95 -5.68 6.74 -0.97
N GLU A 96 -6.75 7.01 -0.21
CA GLU A 96 -8.11 6.71 -0.65
C GLU A 96 -8.44 7.41 -1.97
N GLU A 97 -8.06 8.68 -2.10
CA GLU A 97 -8.29 9.48 -3.29
C GLU A 97 -7.58 8.90 -4.53
N ASP A 98 -6.32 8.47 -4.38
CA ASP A 98 -5.58 7.83 -5.48
C ASP A 98 -6.21 6.50 -5.88
N ALA A 99 -6.64 5.70 -4.90
CA ALA A 99 -7.35 4.46 -5.14
C ALA A 99 -8.67 4.65 -5.90
N GLU A 100 -9.42 5.69 -5.56
CA GLU A 100 -10.66 6.03 -6.24
C GLU A 100 -10.41 6.48 -7.68
N LYS A 101 -9.40 7.34 -7.90
CA LYS A 101 -8.95 7.72 -9.24
C LYS A 101 -8.54 6.50 -10.08
N LEU A 102 -7.79 5.56 -9.50
CA LEU A 102 -7.44 4.30 -10.15
C LEU A 102 -8.68 3.52 -10.57
N SER A 103 -9.68 3.43 -9.69
CA SER A 103 -10.93 2.70 -9.97
C SER A 103 -11.82 3.37 -11.02
N GLU A 104 -11.84 4.70 -11.07
CA GLU A 104 -12.65 5.47 -12.02
C GLU A 104 -12.00 5.52 -13.40
N SER A 105 -10.68 5.43 -13.44
CA SER A 105 -9.91 5.41 -14.68
C SER A 105 -10.02 4.09 -15.46
N ASP A 106 -10.75 3.10 -14.94
CA ASP A 106 -11.10 1.86 -15.63
C ASP A 106 -12.60 1.79 -15.97
N LEU A 107 -12.93 2.31 -17.15
CA LEU A 107 -13.98 1.69 -17.97
C LEU A 107 -13.53 1.23 -19.35
N SER A 108 -12.40 1.70 -19.93
CA SER A 108 -11.81 1.15 -21.18
C SER A 108 -10.61 1.92 -21.75
N ASP A 109 -9.90 2.78 -20.99
CA ASP A 109 -8.94 3.71 -21.60
C ASP A 109 -7.44 3.34 -21.39
N PRO A 110 -6.69 3.00 -22.45
CA PRO A 110 -5.23 2.78 -22.39
C PRO A 110 -4.43 4.01 -21.93
N GLN A 111 -4.98 5.24 -22.02
CA GLN A 111 -4.32 6.46 -21.57
C GLN A 111 -4.36 6.64 -20.05
N ALA A 112 -5.36 6.08 -19.36
CA ALA A 112 -5.41 6.04 -17.90
C ALA A 112 -4.26 5.21 -17.33
N GLN A 113 -4.02 4.02 -17.91
CA GLN A 113 -2.89 3.16 -17.55
C GLN A 113 -1.55 3.88 -17.76
N LYS A 114 -1.45 4.68 -18.82
CA LYS A 114 -0.27 5.51 -19.09
C LYS A 114 -0.15 6.67 -18.09
N HIS A 115 -1.25 7.26 -17.62
CA HIS A 115 -1.24 8.33 -16.61
C HIS A 115 -0.88 7.82 -15.22
N ILE A 116 -1.35 6.65 -14.84
CA ILE A 116 -0.96 5.98 -13.59
C ILE A 116 0.52 5.63 -13.64
N GLN A 117 0.95 5.01 -14.75
CA GLN A 117 2.35 4.70 -14.97
C GLN A 117 3.20 5.98 -14.96
N LYS A 118 2.73 7.07 -15.56
CA LYS A 118 3.38 8.39 -15.55
C LYS A 118 3.40 9.05 -14.17
N ALA A 119 2.33 9.00 -13.37
CA ALA A 119 2.33 9.50 -11.99
C ALA A 119 3.24 8.67 -11.06
N LEU A 120 3.41 7.39 -11.39
CA LEU A 120 4.36 6.50 -10.74
C LEU A 120 5.82 6.71 -11.23
N ASP A 121 6.02 7.22 -12.44
CA ASP A 121 7.34 7.46 -13.07
C ASP A 121 7.85 8.91 -12.88
N GLU A 122 6.97 9.92 -12.79
CA GLU A 122 7.30 11.34 -12.58
C GLU A 122 7.70 11.67 -11.15
N VAL A 123 7.77 10.67 -10.27
CA VAL A 123 8.44 10.84 -8.98
C VAL A 123 9.47 9.74 -8.74
N GLY A 124 10.26 9.55 -9.80
CA GLY A 124 11.68 9.21 -9.72
C GLY A 124 12.52 10.47 -9.66
#